data_AF-A0A940SS27-F1
#
_entry.id   AF-A0A940SS27-F1
#
_cell.length_a   1.000
_cell.length_b   1.000
_cell.length_c   1.000
_cell.angle_alpha   90.00
_cell.angle_beta   90.00
_cell.angle_gamma   90.00
#
_symmetry.space_group_name_H-M   'P 1'
#
loop_
_entity.id
_entity.type
_entity.pdbx_description
1 polymer ?
#
loop_
_entity_poly.entity_id
_entity_poly.type
_entity_poly.pdbx_seq_one_letter_code
_entity_poly.pdbx_strand_id
1 'polypeptide(L)'
;KGAIKEMFVPIDDYIDFSDPLFADMKEEMDLFQWKGKHYIIVNDVTGDNCVVIYNRDTMEENGLMDPAKLFEEGKWDWKAFQDSLQQFVDPENGQFGIDGWWFEAGLSATCGVPYIGLKDGKLVNNLKDPAIERLQNWMFELGTTNCVAIGVGDYGWTAMPNYIGEGKTLYYPCGAWALYNDTWKKDFGENAMFVPMPKDPNASEYYIPCGLDGYVMVKGGKNPEGVAKFAACKRVTITNERANEIATEQLYKDYGWTDEMVNMLHKCHEMAKANPHYDFYTAVSTDVKDILDSNENGIRAASKGQTQWSESVGVINSAIDAYLADANG
;
A
#
# COMPACT_ATOMS: atom_id res chain seq x y z
N LYS A 1 -2.68 0.90 -17.28
CA LYS A 1 -2.78 -0.15 -18.34
C LYS A 1 -3.91 0.12 -19.32
N GLY A 2 -5.14 0.36 -18.84
CA GLY A 2 -6.29 0.57 -19.73
C GLY A 2 -6.16 1.80 -20.64
N ALA A 3 -5.67 2.95 -20.13
CA ALA A 3 -5.41 4.13 -20.97
C ALA A 3 -4.33 3.88 -22.04
N ILE A 4 -3.20 3.24 -21.66
CA ILE A 4 -2.09 2.89 -22.56
C ILE A 4 -2.56 1.98 -23.71
N LYS A 5 -3.39 0.98 -23.39
CA LYS A 5 -3.94 0.02 -24.36
C LYS A 5 -5.22 0.50 -25.07
N GLU A 6 -5.58 1.78 -24.91
CA GLU A 6 -6.81 2.35 -25.45
C GLU A 6 -8.10 1.58 -25.07
N MET A 7 -8.10 0.93 -23.92
CA MET A 7 -9.28 0.25 -23.39
C MET A 7 -10.21 1.22 -22.66
N PHE A 8 -9.68 2.35 -22.18
CA PHE A 8 -10.45 3.39 -21.50
C PHE A 8 -10.61 4.61 -22.41
N VAL A 9 -11.71 5.33 -22.24
CA VAL A 9 -11.96 6.61 -22.91
C VAL A 9 -11.75 7.77 -21.94
N PRO A 10 -11.33 8.95 -22.42
CA PRO A 10 -11.21 10.13 -21.57
C PRO A 10 -12.53 10.51 -20.90
N ILE A 11 -12.45 11.01 -19.66
CA ILE A 11 -13.61 11.46 -18.89
C ILE A 11 -13.85 12.97 -18.98
N ASP A 12 -12.93 13.71 -19.62
CA ASP A 12 -12.89 15.18 -19.64
C ASP A 12 -14.17 15.83 -20.20
N ASP A 13 -14.89 15.14 -21.08
CA ASP A 13 -16.16 15.63 -21.65
C ASP A 13 -17.38 15.35 -20.74
N TYR A 14 -17.20 14.55 -19.68
CA TYR A 14 -18.29 14.04 -18.82
C TYR A 14 -18.18 14.48 -17.36
N ILE A 15 -16.98 14.86 -16.90
CA ILE A 15 -16.73 15.35 -15.55
C ILE A 15 -16.29 16.81 -15.62
N ASP A 16 -17.06 17.67 -14.95
CA ASP A 16 -16.66 19.06 -14.71
C ASP A 16 -15.78 19.11 -13.45
N PHE A 17 -14.48 19.27 -13.64
CA PHE A 17 -13.51 19.35 -12.54
C PHE A 17 -13.64 20.62 -11.69
N SER A 18 -14.46 21.60 -12.12
CA SER A 18 -14.79 22.79 -11.32
C SER A 18 -16.05 22.60 -10.48
N ASP A 19 -16.79 21.51 -10.67
CA ASP A 19 -17.94 21.16 -9.83
C ASP A 19 -17.45 20.94 -8.39
N PRO A 20 -18.02 21.64 -7.38
CA PRO A 20 -17.66 21.45 -5.98
C PRO A 20 -17.71 19.99 -5.50
N LEU A 21 -18.47 19.12 -6.18
CA LEU A 21 -18.54 17.70 -5.88
C LEU A 21 -17.24 16.93 -6.18
N PHE A 22 -16.45 17.40 -7.15
CA PHE A 22 -15.21 16.77 -7.62
C PHE A 22 -13.97 17.65 -7.47
N ALA A 23 -14.13 18.93 -7.15
CA ALA A 23 -13.03 19.89 -7.09
C ALA A 23 -11.91 19.48 -6.14
N ASP A 24 -12.26 18.86 -5.01
CA ASP A 24 -11.30 18.34 -4.02
C ASP A 24 -10.54 17.09 -4.49
N MET A 25 -11.04 16.39 -5.51
CA MET A 25 -10.40 15.19 -6.11
C MET A 25 -9.69 15.51 -7.43
N LYS A 26 -9.66 16.77 -7.83
CA LYS A 26 -9.07 17.18 -9.11
C LYS A 26 -7.57 16.93 -9.11
N GLU A 27 -6.87 17.30 -8.04
CA GLU A 27 -5.42 17.13 -7.96
C GLU A 27 -5.05 15.64 -8.04
N GLU A 28 -5.83 14.77 -7.40
CA GLU A 28 -5.69 13.32 -7.50
C GLU A 28 -5.93 12.84 -8.93
N MET A 29 -7.00 13.29 -9.60
CA MET A 29 -7.26 12.95 -11.00
C MET A 29 -6.12 13.41 -11.93
N ASP A 30 -5.53 14.58 -11.66
CA ASP A 30 -4.40 15.11 -12.41
C ASP A 30 -3.17 14.18 -12.32
N LEU A 31 -2.93 13.51 -11.18
CA LEU A 31 -1.84 12.53 -11.00
C LEU A 31 -1.91 11.35 -11.96
N PHE A 32 -3.11 11.03 -12.48
CA PHE A 32 -3.34 9.91 -13.41
C PHE A 32 -3.49 10.37 -14.87
N GLN A 33 -3.23 11.65 -15.18
CA GLN A 33 -3.31 12.15 -16.55
C GLN A 33 -2.37 11.38 -17.47
N TRP A 34 -2.92 10.96 -18.62
CA TRP A 34 -2.16 10.29 -19.66
C TRP A 34 -2.36 11.04 -20.97
N LYS A 35 -1.26 11.45 -21.63
CA LYS A 35 -1.31 12.23 -22.88
C LYS A 35 -2.27 13.43 -22.83
N GLY A 36 -2.30 14.13 -21.68
CA GLY A 36 -3.10 15.34 -21.46
C GLY A 36 -4.61 15.12 -21.27
N LYS A 37 -5.01 13.89 -20.93
CA LYS A 37 -6.42 13.52 -20.68
C LYS A 37 -6.58 12.72 -19.40
N HIS A 38 -7.77 12.80 -18.81
CA HIS A 38 -8.14 12.08 -17.60
C HIS A 38 -8.86 10.78 -17.96
N TYR A 39 -8.53 9.67 -17.29
CA TYR A 39 -9.11 8.35 -17.58
C TYR A 39 -9.77 7.69 -16.37
N ILE A 40 -9.70 8.33 -15.20
CA ILE A 40 -10.19 7.81 -13.93
C ILE A 40 -11.00 8.91 -13.27
N ILE A 41 -12.24 8.61 -12.89
CA ILE A 41 -13.06 9.45 -12.02
C ILE A 41 -12.72 9.03 -10.60
N VAL A 42 -11.96 9.85 -9.88
CA VAL A 42 -11.56 9.56 -8.50
C VAL A 42 -12.67 9.98 -7.56
N ASN A 43 -13.13 9.02 -6.76
CA ASN A 43 -14.19 9.21 -5.78
C ASN A 43 -13.63 9.41 -4.37
N ASP A 44 -12.58 8.69 -4.00
CA ASP A 44 -11.90 8.86 -2.71
C ASP A 44 -10.47 8.32 -2.78
N VAL A 45 -9.63 8.82 -1.86
CA VAL A 45 -8.31 8.26 -1.56
C VAL A 45 -8.37 7.60 -0.20
N THR A 46 -7.90 6.35 -0.11
CA THR A 46 -7.99 5.55 1.12
C THR A 46 -6.62 5.17 1.66
N GLY A 47 -6.49 5.08 2.98
CA GLY A 47 -5.24 4.70 3.66
C GLY A 47 -5.24 3.28 4.23
N ASP A 48 -6.23 2.46 3.83
CA ASP A 48 -6.48 1.13 4.36
C ASP A 48 -5.94 0.01 3.46
N ASN A 49 -5.19 0.37 2.40
CA ASN A 49 -4.69 -0.54 1.39
C ASN A 49 -3.62 -1.50 1.94
N CYS A 50 -2.79 -1.04 2.88
CA CYS A 50 -1.90 -1.90 3.64
C CYS A 50 -1.48 -1.25 4.98
N VAL A 51 -1.79 -1.92 6.08
CA VAL A 51 -1.44 -1.57 7.47
C VAL A 51 -0.61 -2.71 8.08
N VAL A 52 0.09 -2.43 9.18
CA VAL A 52 0.78 -3.45 9.96
C VAL A 52 -0.16 -3.97 11.04
N ILE A 53 -0.68 -5.18 10.88
CA ILE A 53 -1.50 -5.87 11.88
C ILE A 53 -0.58 -6.60 12.85
N TYR A 54 -0.85 -6.49 14.16
CA TYR A 54 -0.06 -7.13 15.23
C TYR A 54 -0.94 -7.45 16.44
N ASN A 55 -0.44 -8.27 17.35
CA ASN A 55 -1.08 -8.58 18.63
C ASN A 55 -0.33 -7.91 19.79
N ARG A 56 -1.03 -7.12 20.60
CA ARG A 56 -0.43 -6.44 21.76
C ARG A 56 0.06 -7.38 22.84
N ASP A 57 -0.59 -8.54 23.00
CA ASP A 57 -0.16 -9.54 23.98
C ASP A 57 1.25 -10.02 23.63
N THR A 58 1.52 -10.26 22.34
CA THR A 58 2.85 -10.63 21.85
C THR A 58 3.88 -9.51 22.07
N MET A 59 3.48 -8.24 21.91
CA MET A 59 4.37 -7.11 22.20
C MET A 59 4.75 -7.08 23.69
N GLU A 60 3.76 -7.15 24.59
CA GLU A 60 3.97 -7.07 26.04
C GLU A 60 4.80 -8.25 26.57
N GLU A 61 4.48 -9.47 26.16
CA GLU A 61 5.17 -10.70 26.58
C GLU A 61 6.65 -10.72 26.21
N ASN A 62 7.02 -10.04 25.11
CA ASN A 62 8.40 -9.96 24.62
C ASN A 62 9.09 -8.63 25.02
N GLY A 63 8.45 -7.81 25.86
CA GLY A 63 9.00 -6.54 26.32
C GLY A 63 9.19 -5.50 25.21
N LEU A 64 8.37 -5.58 24.16
CA LEU A 64 8.38 -4.67 23.02
C LEU A 64 7.45 -3.48 23.28
N MET A 65 7.80 -2.33 22.70
CA MET A 65 6.94 -1.15 22.73
C MET A 65 5.76 -1.33 21.78
N ASP A 66 4.57 -0.93 22.22
CA ASP A 66 3.35 -0.97 21.41
C ASP A 66 3.48 -0.05 20.16
N PRO A 67 3.41 -0.58 18.92
CA PRO A 67 3.45 0.20 17.69
C PRO A 67 2.47 1.38 17.66
N ALA A 68 1.25 1.23 18.19
CA ALA A 68 0.28 2.33 18.23
C ALA A 68 0.78 3.50 19.09
N LYS A 69 1.41 3.22 20.24
CA LYS A 69 2.03 4.25 21.08
C LYS A 69 3.23 4.89 20.39
N LEU A 70 4.07 4.09 19.73
CA LEU A 70 5.18 4.62 18.93
C LEU A 70 4.67 5.55 17.83
N PHE A 71 3.56 5.20 17.18
CA PHE A 71 2.95 6.02 16.15
C PHE A 71 2.42 7.36 16.72
N GLU A 72 1.67 7.31 17.82
CA GLU A 72 1.18 8.51 18.53
C GLU A 72 2.32 9.44 18.97
N GLU A 73 3.44 8.87 19.39
CA GLU A 73 4.65 9.59 19.81
C GLU A 73 5.53 10.07 18.64
N GLY A 74 5.18 9.73 17.39
CA GLY A 74 5.98 10.07 16.21
C GLY A 74 7.31 9.32 16.10
N LYS A 75 7.40 8.16 16.75
CA LYS A 75 8.59 7.28 16.81
C LYS A 75 8.43 5.98 16.01
N TRP A 76 7.29 5.78 15.34
CA TRP A 76 7.07 4.64 14.46
C TRP A 76 7.75 4.85 13.10
N ASP A 77 9.03 4.50 13.04
CA ASP A 77 9.86 4.56 11.85
C ASP A 77 10.47 3.20 11.48
N TRP A 78 11.18 3.14 10.35
CA TRP A 78 11.86 1.92 9.90
C TRP A 78 12.79 1.31 10.95
N LYS A 79 13.43 2.15 11.77
CA LYS A 79 14.33 1.68 12.82
C LYS A 79 13.54 1.00 13.93
N ALA A 80 12.48 1.62 14.44
CA ALA A 80 11.63 1.02 15.46
C ALA A 80 10.99 -0.29 14.98
N PHE A 81 10.55 -0.33 13.72
CA PHE A 81 10.03 -1.54 13.08
C PHE A 81 11.10 -2.65 13.04
N GLN A 82 12.29 -2.35 12.53
CA GLN A 82 13.39 -3.31 12.42
C GLN A 82 13.91 -3.77 13.80
N ASP A 83 14.11 -2.86 14.74
CA ASP A 83 14.58 -3.18 16.10
C ASP A 83 13.65 -4.20 16.77
N SER A 84 12.33 -3.98 16.65
CA SER A 84 11.32 -4.89 17.23
C SER A 84 11.36 -6.29 16.60
N LEU A 85 11.57 -6.38 15.28
CA LEU A 85 11.74 -7.65 14.58
C LEU A 85 13.01 -8.37 15.03
N GLN A 86 14.14 -7.66 15.09
CA GLN A 86 15.41 -8.24 15.51
C GLN A 86 15.41 -8.71 16.97
N GLN A 87 14.57 -8.12 17.83
CA GLN A 87 14.39 -8.56 19.21
C GLN A 87 13.48 -9.79 19.33
N PHE A 88 12.51 -9.97 18.43
CA PHE A 88 11.52 -11.05 18.50
C PHE A 88 11.90 -12.31 17.71
N VAL A 89 12.55 -12.14 16.55
CA VAL A 89 12.73 -13.22 15.57
C VAL A 89 13.68 -14.29 16.10
N ASP A 90 13.13 -15.50 16.22
CA ASP A 90 13.85 -16.72 16.56
C ASP A 90 13.15 -17.92 15.89
N PRO A 91 13.47 -18.22 14.62
CA PRO A 91 12.82 -19.29 13.88
C PRO A 91 12.99 -20.68 14.50
N GLU A 92 14.06 -20.91 15.29
CA GLU A 92 14.29 -22.19 15.98
C GLU A 92 13.26 -22.43 17.08
N ASN A 93 12.75 -21.35 17.67
CA ASN A 93 11.68 -21.37 18.67
C ASN A 93 10.30 -21.04 18.09
N GLY A 94 10.17 -20.98 16.77
CA GLY A 94 8.90 -20.71 16.08
C GLY A 94 8.42 -19.27 16.19
N GLN A 95 9.34 -18.31 16.35
CA GLN A 95 9.07 -16.87 16.38
C GLN A 95 9.49 -16.24 15.05
N PHE A 96 8.51 -15.75 14.30
CA PHE A 96 8.62 -15.28 12.93
C PHE A 96 8.38 -13.77 12.84
N GLY A 97 9.11 -13.08 11.96
CA GLY A 97 9.05 -11.62 11.90
C GLY A 97 7.83 -11.11 11.12
N ILE A 98 7.97 -11.09 9.81
CA ILE A 98 6.99 -10.58 8.86
C ILE A 98 6.39 -11.74 8.06
N ASP A 99 5.06 -11.86 8.11
CA ASP A 99 4.27 -12.74 7.24
C ASP A 99 3.32 -11.93 6.34
N GLY A 100 2.81 -12.56 5.28
CA GLY A 100 1.88 -11.99 4.33
C GLY A 100 2.55 -11.43 3.07
N TRP A 101 1.81 -11.38 1.97
CA TRP A 101 2.35 -10.99 0.66
C TRP A 101 2.31 -9.49 0.36
N TRP A 102 1.78 -8.68 1.29
CA TRP A 102 1.61 -7.25 1.09
C TRP A 102 2.75 -6.40 1.66
N PHE A 103 3.70 -7.01 2.38
CA PHE A 103 4.80 -6.27 3.00
C PHE A 103 5.69 -5.58 1.96
N GLU A 104 5.93 -6.21 0.81
CA GLU A 104 6.77 -5.66 -0.27
C GLU A 104 6.20 -4.32 -0.74
N ALA A 105 4.98 -4.33 -1.29
CA ALA A 105 4.30 -3.12 -1.74
C ALA A 105 4.06 -2.11 -0.61
N GLY A 106 3.76 -2.61 0.59
CA GLY A 106 3.49 -1.80 1.77
C GLY A 106 4.69 -0.97 2.21
N LEU A 107 5.85 -1.62 2.38
CA LEU A 107 7.10 -0.95 2.72
C LEU A 107 7.58 -0.06 1.57
N SER A 108 7.40 -0.49 0.32
CA SER A 108 7.83 0.31 -0.84
C SER A 108 7.23 1.71 -0.88
N ALA A 109 5.94 1.83 -0.53
CA ALA A 109 5.25 3.11 -0.53
C ALA A 109 5.82 4.11 0.49
N THR A 110 6.49 3.65 1.56
CA THR A 110 6.92 4.50 2.67
C THR A 110 8.05 5.48 2.32
N CYS A 111 8.80 5.23 1.24
CA CYS A 111 9.84 6.15 0.77
C CYS A 111 9.28 7.32 -0.07
N GLY A 112 8.00 7.26 -0.47
CA GLY A 112 7.32 8.31 -1.23
C GLY A 112 7.71 8.42 -2.71
N VAL A 113 8.58 7.54 -3.21
CA VAL A 113 9.02 7.51 -4.61
C VAL A 113 8.53 6.21 -5.27
N PRO A 114 7.81 6.28 -6.41
CA PRO A 114 7.33 5.08 -7.07
C PRO A 114 8.47 4.48 -7.89
N TYR A 115 8.57 3.16 -8.01
CA TYR A 115 9.49 2.52 -8.95
C TYR A 115 9.26 3.03 -10.36
N ILE A 116 7.99 3.07 -10.80
CA ILE A 116 7.58 3.73 -12.04
C ILE A 116 6.61 4.86 -11.71
N GLY A 117 7.05 6.10 -11.93
CA GLY A 117 6.22 7.29 -11.76
C GLY A 117 5.46 7.67 -13.03
N LEU A 118 4.54 8.63 -12.87
CA LEU A 118 3.88 9.32 -13.97
C LEU A 118 4.11 10.83 -13.78
N LYS A 119 4.81 11.45 -14.72
CA LYS A 119 5.14 12.88 -14.70
C LYS A 119 4.84 13.50 -16.04
N ASP A 120 4.05 14.59 -16.04
CA ASP A 120 3.66 15.31 -17.25
C ASP A 120 3.07 14.39 -18.34
N GLY A 121 2.28 13.40 -17.91
CA GLY A 121 1.66 12.40 -18.78
C GLY A 121 2.61 11.37 -19.40
N LYS A 122 3.82 11.21 -18.84
CA LYS A 122 4.83 10.24 -19.27
C LYS A 122 5.29 9.36 -18.10
N LEU A 123 5.45 8.07 -18.38
CA LEU A 123 6.02 7.13 -17.42
C LEU A 123 7.51 7.44 -17.21
N VAL A 124 7.95 7.43 -15.96
CA VAL A 124 9.32 7.72 -15.53
C VAL A 124 9.87 6.53 -14.75
N ASN A 125 11.06 6.07 -15.12
CA ASN A 125 11.79 5.04 -14.38
C ASN A 125 12.58 5.70 -13.24
N ASN A 126 12.25 5.35 -11.99
CA ASN A 126 12.93 5.85 -10.80
C ASN A 126 13.79 4.79 -10.10
N LEU A 127 14.10 3.66 -10.73
CA LEU A 127 14.82 2.56 -10.06
C LEU A 127 16.19 2.96 -9.50
N LYS A 128 16.78 4.05 -10.00
CA LYS A 128 18.04 4.64 -9.54
C LYS A 128 17.87 5.79 -8.55
N ASP A 129 16.65 6.05 -8.10
CA ASP A 129 16.41 7.10 -7.11
C ASP A 129 17.03 6.71 -5.76
N PRO A 130 17.77 7.61 -5.08
CA PRO A 130 18.40 7.32 -3.80
C PRO A 130 17.43 6.89 -2.69
N ALA A 131 16.16 7.34 -2.72
CA ALA A 131 15.15 6.91 -1.77
C ALA A 131 14.77 5.44 -1.98
N ILE A 132 14.63 5.01 -3.25
CA ILE A 132 14.39 3.61 -3.61
C ILE A 132 15.60 2.76 -3.27
N GLU A 133 16.82 3.21 -3.58
CA GLU A 133 18.03 2.47 -3.22
C GLU A 133 18.14 2.25 -1.70
N ARG A 134 17.90 3.30 -0.91
CA ARG A 134 17.89 3.21 0.57
C ARG A 134 16.84 2.20 1.05
N LEU A 135 15.59 2.33 0.58
CA LEU A 135 14.49 1.43 0.90
C LEU A 135 14.83 -0.03 0.57
N GLN A 136 15.34 -0.29 -0.62
CA GLN A 136 15.62 -1.65 -1.07
C GLN A 136 16.80 -2.28 -0.35
N ASN A 137 17.81 -1.49 0.00
CA ASN A 137 18.91 -1.95 0.86
C ASN A 137 18.42 -2.27 2.28
N TRP A 138 17.50 -1.47 2.82
CA TRP A 138 16.87 -1.75 4.10
C TRP A 138 16.01 -3.03 4.07
N MET A 139 15.19 -3.21 3.03
CA MET A 139 14.43 -4.46 2.82
C MET A 139 15.34 -5.67 2.63
N PHE A 140 16.50 -5.51 1.98
CA PHE A 140 17.54 -6.55 1.89
C PHE A 140 18.13 -6.91 3.25
N GLU A 141 18.35 -5.93 4.12
CA GLU A 141 18.76 -6.19 5.50
C GLU A 141 17.70 -6.96 6.29
N LEU A 142 16.41 -6.60 6.15
CA LEU A 142 15.32 -7.37 6.76
C LEU A 142 15.32 -8.84 6.30
N GLY A 143 15.48 -9.08 5.00
CA GLY A 143 15.54 -10.44 4.45
C GLY A 143 16.76 -11.23 4.93
N THR A 144 17.95 -10.63 4.91
CA THR A 144 19.20 -11.29 5.35
C THR A 144 19.31 -11.52 6.86
N THR A 145 18.50 -10.80 7.66
CA THR A 145 18.44 -10.96 9.13
C THR A 145 17.26 -11.81 9.60
N ASN A 146 16.66 -12.60 8.71
CA ASN A 146 15.50 -13.48 8.97
C ASN A 146 14.23 -12.74 9.44
N CYS A 147 14.18 -11.41 9.32
CA CYS A 147 12.99 -10.65 9.69
C CYS A 147 11.80 -10.93 8.75
N VAL A 148 12.05 -11.42 7.54
CA VAL A 148 11.01 -11.88 6.59
C VAL A 148 10.85 -13.39 6.69
N ALA A 149 9.66 -13.86 7.08
CA ALA A 149 9.38 -15.29 7.23
C ALA A 149 8.75 -15.89 5.97
N ILE A 150 7.79 -15.20 5.36
CA ILE A 150 7.05 -15.73 4.20
C ILE A 150 7.97 -16.03 3.01
N GLY A 151 7.90 -17.26 2.51
CA GLY A 151 8.70 -17.73 1.37
C GLY A 151 10.19 -17.96 1.70
N VAL A 152 10.56 -18.04 2.98
CA VAL A 152 11.94 -18.30 3.44
C VAL A 152 11.98 -19.55 4.32
N GLY A 153 13.02 -20.38 4.12
CA GLY A 153 13.30 -21.56 4.96
C GLY A 153 12.11 -22.51 5.11
N ASP A 154 11.92 -23.02 6.33
CA ASP A 154 10.87 -23.99 6.66
C ASP A 154 9.49 -23.35 6.88
N TYR A 155 9.39 -22.02 6.93
CA TYR A 155 8.09 -21.32 7.02
C TYR A 155 7.23 -21.57 5.77
N GLY A 156 7.89 -21.66 4.60
CA GLY A 156 7.24 -21.97 3.33
C GLY A 156 6.47 -20.79 2.72
N TRP A 157 5.64 -21.09 1.72
CA TRP A 157 5.00 -20.08 0.84
C TRP A 157 3.53 -19.81 1.17
N THR A 158 3.04 -20.29 2.32
CA THR A 158 1.65 -20.10 2.74
C THR A 158 1.63 -19.10 3.87
N ALA A 159 0.90 -17.99 3.68
CA ALA A 159 0.69 -17.03 4.75
C ALA A 159 -0.16 -17.64 5.86
N MET A 160 0.19 -17.37 7.12
CA MET A 160 -0.45 -17.87 8.32
C MET A 160 -0.89 -16.68 9.20
N PRO A 161 -1.95 -15.93 8.81
CA PRO A 161 -2.41 -14.78 9.59
C PRO A 161 -2.77 -15.16 11.04
N ASN A 162 -3.22 -16.41 11.28
CA ASN A 162 -3.49 -16.96 12.61
C ASN A 162 -2.28 -16.99 13.55
N TYR A 163 -1.06 -16.92 13.02
CA TYR A 163 0.14 -16.86 13.85
C TYR A 163 0.29 -15.54 14.60
N ILE A 164 -0.40 -14.48 14.20
CA ILE A 164 -0.50 -13.24 14.97
C ILE A 164 -1.27 -13.49 16.28
N GLY A 165 -2.43 -14.14 16.19
CA GLY A 165 -3.24 -14.50 17.36
C GLY A 165 -2.57 -15.55 18.26
N GLU A 166 -1.78 -16.45 17.67
CA GLU A 166 -0.98 -17.45 18.41
C GLU A 166 0.33 -16.88 19.01
N GLY A 167 0.67 -15.62 18.72
CA GLY A 167 1.91 -14.97 19.17
C GLY A 167 3.20 -15.54 18.57
N LYS A 168 3.09 -16.21 17.41
CA LYS A 168 4.21 -16.78 16.66
C LYS A 168 4.77 -15.86 15.60
N THR A 169 3.98 -14.91 15.10
CA THR A 169 4.42 -13.90 14.13
C THR A 169 4.29 -12.51 14.75
N LEU A 170 5.26 -11.61 14.51
CA LEU A 170 5.21 -10.26 15.05
C LEU A 170 4.32 -9.32 14.23
N TYR A 171 4.51 -9.31 12.90
CA TYR A 171 3.82 -8.39 12.00
C TYR A 171 3.18 -9.09 10.81
N TYR A 172 1.94 -8.71 10.52
CA TYR A 172 1.21 -9.10 9.31
C TYR A 172 0.78 -7.86 8.51
N PRO A 173 1.66 -7.34 7.64
CA PRO A 173 1.29 -6.38 6.62
C PRO A 173 0.15 -6.88 5.72
N CYS A 174 -0.99 -6.20 5.74
CA CYS A 174 -2.15 -6.51 4.90
C CYS A 174 -3.08 -5.30 4.80
N GLY A 175 -3.98 -5.27 3.81
CA GLY A 175 -5.07 -4.32 3.81
C GLY A 175 -5.97 -4.49 5.03
N ALA A 176 -6.52 -3.38 5.55
CA ALA A 176 -7.38 -3.41 6.73
C ALA A 176 -8.67 -4.23 6.52
N TRP A 177 -8.99 -4.57 5.26
CA TRP A 177 -10.05 -5.52 4.90
C TRP A 177 -9.96 -6.86 5.63
N ALA A 178 -8.76 -7.30 6.03
CA ALA A 178 -8.58 -8.52 6.83
C ALA A 178 -9.32 -8.45 8.19
N LEU A 179 -9.59 -7.24 8.67
CA LEU A 179 -10.29 -6.96 9.93
C LEU A 179 -11.76 -6.54 9.72
N TYR A 180 -12.24 -6.42 8.47
CA TYR A 180 -13.63 -6.05 8.13
C TYR A 180 -14.59 -7.26 8.17
N ASN A 181 -14.62 -7.97 9.29
CA ASN A 181 -15.53 -9.10 9.54
C ASN A 181 -15.72 -9.32 11.04
N ASP A 182 -16.63 -10.20 11.46
CA ASP A 182 -16.90 -10.49 12.89
C ASP A 182 -16.00 -11.59 13.47
N THR A 183 -15.12 -12.18 12.65
CA THR A 183 -14.29 -13.34 13.02
C THR A 183 -12.79 -13.08 13.05
N TRP A 184 -12.33 -11.86 12.76
CA TRP A 184 -10.91 -11.53 12.57
C TRP A 184 -10.05 -11.89 13.80
N LYS A 185 -10.64 -11.89 14.99
CA LYS A 185 -9.99 -12.29 16.25
C LYS A 185 -9.49 -13.72 16.26
N LYS A 186 -10.08 -14.61 15.45
CA LYS A 186 -9.59 -15.99 15.29
C LYS A 186 -8.19 -16.02 14.71
N ASP A 187 -7.88 -15.07 13.84
CA ASP A 187 -6.57 -14.98 13.20
C ASP A 187 -5.63 -14.06 14.00
N PHE A 188 -6.10 -12.91 14.46
CA PHE A 188 -5.20 -11.89 15.02
C PHE A 188 -5.19 -11.80 16.55
N GLY A 189 -6.08 -12.51 17.24
CA GLY A 189 -6.22 -12.48 18.71
C GLY A 189 -7.17 -11.39 19.22
N GLU A 190 -7.52 -11.45 20.50
CA GLU A 190 -8.48 -10.51 21.12
C GLU A 190 -7.93 -9.09 21.24
N ASN A 191 -6.62 -8.95 21.49
CA ASN A 191 -5.92 -7.68 21.67
C ASN A 191 -5.14 -7.27 20.41
N ALA A 192 -5.58 -7.71 19.23
CA ALA A 192 -4.98 -7.26 17.99
C ALA A 192 -5.22 -5.77 17.75
N MET A 193 -4.25 -5.15 17.11
CA MET A 193 -4.29 -3.75 16.70
C MET A 193 -3.60 -3.62 15.34
N PHE A 194 -3.73 -2.45 14.71
CA PHE A 194 -2.96 -2.12 13.52
C PHE A 194 -2.44 -0.69 13.60
N VAL A 195 -1.39 -0.42 12.82
CA VAL A 195 -0.82 0.91 12.59
C VAL A 195 -0.51 1.08 11.10
N PRO A 196 -0.35 2.31 10.57
CA PRO A 196 0.20 2.49 9.24
C PRO A 196 1.59 1.86 9.11
N MET A 197 2.04 1.68 7.88
CA MET A 197 3.43 1.29 7.61
C MET A 197 4.43 2.24 8.30
N PRO A 198 5.60 1.76 8.74
CA PRO A 198 6.57 2.58 9.45
C PRO A 198 7.10 3.72 8.56
N LYS A 199 7.32 4.90 9.14
CA LYS A 199 7.84 6.06 8.41
C LYS A 199 9.27 5.80 7.92
N ASP A 200 9.60 6.20 6.70
CA ASP A 200 11.01 6.40 6.30
C ASP A 200 11.59 7.58 7.09
N PRO A 201 12.62 7.35 7.94
CA PRO A 201 13.18 8.41 8.78
C PRO A 201 13.83 9.55 7.98
N ASN A 202 14.11 9.33 6.68
CA ASN A 202 14.69 10.33 5.77
C ASN A 202 13.67 10.94 4.80
N ALA A 203 12.41 10.50 4.80
CA ALA A 203 11.37 11.12 3.98
C ALA A 203 10.90 12.44 4.60
N SER A 204 10.61 13.42 3.73
CA SER A 204 10.04 14.70 4.15
C SER A 204 8.68 14.53 4.82
N GLU A 205 7.85 13.66 4.25
CA GLU A 205 6.49 13.40 4.70
C GLU A 205 6.33 11.97 5.22
N TYR A 206 5.20 11.69 5.87
CA TYR A 206 4.85 10.34 6.26
C TYR A 206 4.00 9.68 5.17
N TYR A 207 4.66 9.00 4.25
CA TYR A 207 4.01 8.25 3.17
C TYR A 207 3.52 6.89 3.66
N ILE A 208 2.30 6.54 3.24
CA ILE A 208 1.69 5.23 3.47
C ILE A 208 1.10 4.68 2.16
N PRO A 209 0.87 3.37 2.06
CA PRO A 209 0.17 2.78 0.91
C PRO A 209 -1.20 3.41 0.69
N CYS A 210 -1.37 4.07 -0.47
CA CYS A 210 -2.62 4.72 -0.84
C CYS A 210 -3.48 3.80 -1.70
N GLY A 211 -4.79 3.82 -1.45
CA GLY A 211 -5.83 3.24 -2.28
C GLY A 211 -6.57 4.32 -3.07
N LEU A 212 -7.38 3.88 -4.02
CA LEU A 212 -8.22 4.76 -4.82
C LEU A 212 -9.58 4.09 -5.04
N ASP A 213 -10.66 4.74 -4.58
CA ASP A 213 -12.02 4.41 -4.99
C ASP A 213 -12.36 5.28 -6.19
N GLY A 214 -12.84 4.67 -7.27
CA GLY A 214 -13.13 5.40 -8.50
C GLY A 214 -13.64 4.51 -9.62
N TYR A 215 -13.99 5.17 -10.73
CA TYR A 215 -14.54 4.53 -11.91
C TYR A 215 -13.76 4.91 -13.16
N VAL A 216 -13.79 4.03 -14.15
CA VAL A 216 -13.24 4.25 -15.49
C VAL A 216 -14.32 4.06 -16.53
N MET A 217 -14.23 4.76 -17.66
CA MET A 217 -15.12 4.55 -18.80
C MET A 217 -14.44 3.65 -19.83
N VAL A 218 -15.07 2.52 -20.16
CA VAL A 218 -14.50 1.53 -21.09
C VAL A 218 -14.89 1.85 -22.53
N LYS A 219 -13.94 1.70 -23.46
CA LYS A 219 -14.14 1.87 -24.91
C LYS A 219 -15.28 0.95 -25.39
N GLY A 220 -16.23 1.54 -26.11
CA GLY A 220 -17.42 0.85 -26.61
C GLY A 220 -18.61 0.80 -25.63
N GLY A 221 -18.45 1.30 -24.40
CA GLY A 221 -19.55 1.52 -23.46
C GLY A 221 -20.65 2.41 -24.04
N LYS A 222 -21.90 2.16 -23.66
CA LYS A 222 -23.09 2.78 -24.28
C LYS A 222 -23.70 3.94 -23.50
N ASN A 223 -23.21 4.21 -22.29
CA ASN A 223 -23.80 5.20 -21.39
C ASN A 223 -22.72 5.87 -20.50
N PRO A 224 -21.75 6.61 -21.09
CA PRO A 224 -20.73 7.32 -20.33
C PRO A 224 -21.31 8.37 -19.36
N GLU A 225 -22.41 9.04 -19.73
CA GLU A 225 -23.12 9.98 -18.87
C GLU A 225 -23.68 9.31 -17.61
N GLY A 226 -24.19 8.08 -17.76
CA GLY A 226 -24.65 7.27 -16.63
C GLY A 226 -23.53 6.91 -15.67
N VAL A 227 -22.33 6.61 -16.17
CA VAL A 227 -21.13 6.36 -15.33
C VAL A 227 -20.77 7.62 -14.55
N ALA A 228 -20.74 8.78 -15.21
CA ALA A 228 -20.47 10.06 -14.57
C ALA A 228 -21.50 10.38 -13.47
N LYS A 229 -22.81 10.17 -13.74
CA LYS A 229 -23.87 10.36 -12.73
C LYS A 229 -23.76 9.38 -11.57
N PHE A 230 -23.38 8.13 -11.82
CA PHE A 230 -23.17 7.16 -10.76
C PHE A 230 -21.97 7.53 -9.86
N ALA A 231 -20.87 7.98 -10.48
CA ALA A 231 -19.72 8.51 -9.74
C ALA A 231 -20.10 9.74 -8.90
N ALA A 232 -20.97 10.62 -9.40
CA ALA A 232 -21.50 11.75 -8.64
C ALA A 232 -22.34 11.28 -7.43
N CYS A 233 -23.22 10.28 -7.59
CA CYS A 233 -23.95 9.70 -6.47
C CYS A 233 -23.01 9.15 -5.40
N LYS A 234 -21.94 8.48 -5.80
CA LYS A 234 -20.91 7.96 -4.89
C LYS A 234 -20.18 9.08 -4.15
N ARG A 235 -19.80 10.17 -4.83
CA ARG A 235 -19.23 11.37 -4.18
C ARG A 235 -20.18 11.97 -3.14
N VAL A 236 -21.48 12.09 -3.47
CA VAL A 236 -22.48 12.60 -2.52
C VAL A 236 -22.53 11.72 -1.27
N THR A 237 -22.45 10.40 -1.42
CA THR A 237 -22.39 9.50 -0.25
C THR A 237 -21.13 9.69 0.57
N ILE A 238 -19.95 9.73 -0.04
CA ILE A 238 -18.65 9.87 0.66
C ILE A 238 -18.55 11.21 1.42
N THR A 239 -19.10 12.27 0.84
CA THR A 239 -19.06 13.61 1.45
C THR A 239 -20.21 13.87 2.41
N ASN A 240 -21.14 12.92 2.58
CA ASN A 240 -22.27 13.05 3.47
C ASN A 240 -21.89 12.60 4.89
N GLU A 241 -21.93 13.54 5.84
CA GLU A 241 -21.61 13.29 7.26
C GLU A 241 -22.43 12.13 7.84
N ARG A 242 -23.74 12.04 7.56
CA ARG A 242 -24.58 10.97 8.08
C ARG A 242 -24.23 9.60 7.49
N ALA A 243 -23.87 9.54 6.20
CA ALA A 243 -23.42 8.30 5.58
C ALA A 243 -22.09 7.82 6.20
N ASN A 244 -21.17 8.76 6.46
CA ASN A 244 -19.92 8.47 7.15
C ASN A 244 -20.15 8.00 8.58
N GLU A 245 -21.04 8.64 9.34
CA GLU A 245 -21.44 8.17 10.68
C GLU A 245 -21.97 6.73 10.64
N ILE A 246 -22.83 6.40 9.66
CA ILE A 246 -23.37 5.05 9.51
C ILE A 246 -22.26 4.04 9.17
N ALA A 247 -21.33 4.40 8.29
CA ALA A 247 -20.18 3.56 7.96
C ALA A 247 -19.29 3.34 9.19
N THR A 248 -19.03 4.38 9.98
CA THR A 248 -18.30 4.28 11.25
C THR A 248 -19.05 3.40 12.27
N GLU A 249 -20.37 3.58 12.43
CA GLU A 249 -21.21 2.73 13.29
C GLU A 249 -21.10 1.24 12.91
N GLN A 250 -20.92 0.93 11.62
CA GLN A 250 -20.76 -0.43 11.12
C GLN A 250 -19.46 -1.07 11.64
N LEU A 251 -18.35 -0.33 11.69
CA LEU A 251 -17.06 -0.84 12.20
C LEU A 251 -17.20 -1.36 13.64
N TYR A 252 -17.99 -0.67 14.46
CA TYR A 252 -18.29 -1.10 15.82
C TYR A 252 -19.25 -2.30 15.87
N LYS A 253 -20.38 -2.20 15.17
CA LYS A 253 -21.50 -3.15 15.28
C LYS A 253 -21.18 -4.49 14.63
N ASP A 254 -20.61 -4.46 13.43
CA ASP A 254 -20.41 -5.65 12.61
C ASP A 254 -19.04 -6.27 12.88
N TYR A 255 -18.01 -5.46 13.14
CA TYR A 255 -16.63 -5.95 13.28
C TYR A 255 -16.12 -5.93 14.72
N GLY A 256 -16.88 -5.35 15.66
CA GLY A 256 -16.50 -5.29 17.07
C GLY A 256 -15.23 -4.46 17.32
N TRP A 257 -14.94 -3.49 16.45
CA TRP A 257 -13.76 -2.65 16.58
C TRP A 257 -13.85 -1.72 17.79
N THR A 258 -12.69 -1.37 18.34
CA THR A 258 -12.58 -0.38 19.42
C THR A 258 -12.52 1.04 18.86
N ASP A 259 -12.74 2.04 19.71
CA ASP A 259 -12.54 3.46 19.34
C ASP A 259 -11.13 3.70 18.80
N GLU A 260 -10.14 3.03 19.36
CA GLU A 260 -8.74 3.16 18.95
C GLU A 260 -8.52 2.66 17.52
N MET A 261 -9.07 1.50 17.16
CA MET A 261 -8.99 0.96 15.81
C MET A 261 -9.67 1.89 14.79
N VAL A 262 -10.86 2.39 15.12
CA VAL A 262 -11.60 3.32 14.26
C VAL A 262 -10.82 4.63 14.07
N ASN A 263 -10.28 5.19 15.15
CA ASN A 263 -9.47 6.40 15.09
C ASN A 263 -8.18 6.20 14.29
N MET A 264 -7.53 5.04 14.43
CA MET A 264 -6.35 4.69 13.64
C MET A 264 -6.68 4.59 12.14
N LEU A 265 -7.79 3.95 11.78
CA LEU A 265 -8.24 3.87 10.39
C LEU A 265 -8.50 5.27 9.80
N HIS A 266 -9.25 6.11 10.52
CA HIS A 266 -9.47 7.49 10.11
C HIS A 266 -8.14 8.24 9.94
N LYS A 267 -7.17 8.01 10.83
CA LYS A 267 -5.85 8.62 10.70
C LYS A 267 -5.11 8.16 9.46
N CYS A 268 -5.16 6.87 9.12
CA CYS A 268 -4.62 6.37 7.86
C CYS A 268 -5.29 7.04 6.65
N HIS A 269 -6.62 7.20 6.65
CA HIS A 269 -7.31 7.92 5.56
C HIS A 269 -6.85 9.38 5.44
N GLU A 270 -6.69 10.11 6.55
CA GLU A 270 -6.15 11.47 6.55
C GLU A 270 -4.73 11.51 5.97
N MET A 271 -3.87 10.58 6.37
CA MET A 271 -2.48 10.51 5.90
C MET A 271 -2.40 10.24 4.40
N ALA A 272 -3.21 9.31 3.89
CA ALA A 272 -3.27 8.99 2.47
C ALA A 272 -3.76 10.18 1.63
N LYS A 273 -4.75 10.94 2.13
CA LYS A 273 -5.26 12.16 1.48
C LYS A 273 -4.26 13.32 1.53
N ALA A 274 -3.46 13.42 2.60
CA ALA A 274 -2.46 14.48 2.72
C ALA A 274 -1.27 14.28 1.79
N ASN A 275 -0.88 13.02 1.54
CA ASN A 275 0.31 12.68 0.76
C ASN A 275 0.04 11.52 -0.22
N PRO A 276 -0.86 11.69 -1.21
CA PRO A 276 -1.21 10.63 -2.14
C PRO A 276 -0.02 10.24 -3.01
N HIS A 277 0.22 8.95 -3.12
CA HIS A 277 1.34 8.39 -3.87
C HIS A 277 0.95 7.06 -4.53
N TYR A 278 1.36 6.86 -5.79
CA TYR A 278 1.01 5.68 -6.57
C TYR A 278 2.17 5.19 -7.42
N ASP A 279 2.36 3.88 -7.42
CA ASP A 279 3.28 3.20 -8.33
C ASP A 279 2.54 2.69 -9.58
N PHE A 280 3.08 3.02 -10.74
CA PHE A 280 2.46 2.72 -12.02
C PHE A 280 3.04 1.47 -12.68
N TYR A 281 3.97 0.74 -12.05
CA TYR A 281 4.67 -0.36 -12.72
C TYR A 281 3.73 -1.48 -13.19
N THR A 282 2.74 -1.85 -12.36
CA THR A 282 1.69 -2.82 -12.72
C THR A 282 0.75 -2.29 -13.81
N ALA A 283 0.67 -0.97 -13.95
CA ALA A 283 -0.13 -0.29 -14.93
C ALA A 283 0.56 -0.20 -16.30
N VAL A 284 1.86 -0.47 -16.44
CA VAL A 284 2.56 -0.40 -17.73
C VAL A 284 2.24 -1.64 -18.58
N SER A 285 2.79 -2.79 -18.21
CA SER A 285 2.63 -4.07 -18.90
C SER A 285 2.75 -5.24 -17.92
N THR A 286 2.43 -6.45 -18.39
CA THR A 286 2.68 -7.65 -17.60
C THR A 286 4.19 -7.89 -17.46
N ASP A 287 4.98 -7.61 -18.49
CA ASP A 287 6.44 -7.79 -18.45
C ASP A 287 7.13 -6.87 -17.45
N VAL A 288 6.74 -5.58 -17.39
CA VAL A 288 7.26 -4.64 -16.38
C VAL A 288 6.95 -5.11 -14.97
N LYS A 289 5.71 -5.57 -14.74
CA LYS A 289 5.30 -6.17 -13.47
C LYS A 289 6.17 -7.38 -13.12
N ASP A 290 6.30 -8.32 -14.03
CA ASP A 290 6.99 -9.59 -13.76
C ASP A 290 8.50 -9.40 -13.55
N ILE A 291 9.11 -8.43 -14.24
CA ILE A 291 10.51 -8.03 -14.01
C ILE A 291 10.68 -7.46 -12.59
N LEU A 292 9.86 -6.48 -12.21
CA LEU A 292 9.99 -5.82 -10.90
C LEU A 292 9.55 -6.69 -9.73
N ASP A 293 8.59 -7.60 -9.91
CA ASP A 293 8.16 -8.55 -8.86
C ASP A 293 9.05 -9.82 -8.79
N SER A 294 10.08 -9.93 -9.63
CA SER A 294 10.85 -11.17 -9.79
C SER A 294 11.62 -11.57 -8.51
N ASN A 295 11.71 -12.88 -8.26
CA ASN A 295 12.53 -13.47 -7.19
C ASN A 295 14.03 -13.52 -7.55
N GLU A 296 14.45 -12.95 -8.69
CA GLU A 296 15.85 -13.02 -9.13
C GLU A 296 16.50 -11.64 -9.13
N ASN A 297 15.85 -10.64 -9.72
CA ASN A 297 16.41 -9.30 -9.88
C ASN A 297 15.37 -8.20 -9.58
N GLY A 298 14.29 -8.54 -8.87
CA GLY A 298 13.20 -7.63 -8.56
C GLY A 298 13.13 -7.25 -7.08
N ILE A 299 12.08 -6.52 -6.72
CA ILE A 299 11.74 -6.10 -5.36
C ILE A 299 11.72 -7.31 -4.42
N ARG A 300 11.19 -8.44 -4.89
CA ARG A 300 11.13 -9.68 -4.11
C ARG A 300 12.50 -10.32 -3.85
N ALA A 301 13.41 -10.22 -4.81
CA ALA A 301 14.77 -10.71 -4.62
C ALA A 301 15.49 -9.87 -3.55
N ALA A 302 15.32 -8.55 -3.59
CA ALA A 302 15.86 -7.65 -2.58
C ALA A 302 15.23 -7.91 -1.21
N SER A 303 13.90 -7.93 -1.10
CA SER A 303 13.18 -8.10 0.17
C SER A 303 13.48 -9.40 0.91
N LYS A 304 13.92 -10.44 0.19
CA LYS A 304 14.30 -11.74 0.75
C LYS A 304 15.80 -11.89 0.97
N GLY A 305 16.57 -10.82 0.82
CA GLY A 305 18.02 -10.84 1.01
C GLY A 305 18.78 -11.64 -0.04
N GLN A 306 18.20 -11.85 -1.23
CA GLN A 306 18.78 -12.71 -2.27
C GLN A 306 19.70 -11.93 -3.20
N THR A 307 19.23 -10.79 -3.70
CA THR A 307 19.96 -9.95 -4.68
C THR A 307 19.95 -8.52 -4.21
N GLN A 308 21.12 -7.87 -4.16
CA GLN A 308 21.21 -6.46 -3.80
C GLN A 308 20.51 -5.59 -4.86
N TRP A 309 19.98 -4.44 -4.44
CA TRP A 309 19.25 -3.57 -5.36
C TRP A 309 20.14 -3.02 -6.49
N SER A 310 21.39 -2.67 -6.18
CA SER A 310 22.35 -2.16 -7.17
C SER A 310 22.62 -3.18 -8.29
N GLU A 311 22.70 -4.47 -7.95
CA GLU A 311 22.81 -5.58 -8.90
C GLU A 311 21.52 -5.74 -9.70
N SER A 312 20.38 -5.76 -9.02
CA SER A 312 19.05 -5.84 -9.63
C SER A 312 18.86 -4.75 -10.71
N VAL A 313 19.13 -3.49 -10.36
CA VAL A 313 19.07 -2.34 -11.27
C VAL A 313 20.04 -2.50 -12.44
N GLY A 314 21.24 -3.03 -12.21
CA GLY A 314 22.21 -3.33 -13.26
C GLY A 314 21.68 -4.28 -14.33
N VAL A 315 20.80 -5.21 -13.94
CA VAL A 315 20.18 -6.20 -14.84
C VAL A 315 18.91 -5.65 -15.49
N ILE A 316 18.00 -5.06 -14.71
CA ILE A 316 16.63 -4.80 -15.18
C ILE A 316 16.42 -3.41 -15.78
N ASN A 317 17.25 -2.41 -15.45
CA ASN A 317 16.95 -1.01 -15.75
C ASN A 317 16.76 -0.75 -17.25
N SER A 318 17.65 -1.28 -18.09
CA SER A 318 17.58 -1.06 -19.55
C SER A 318 16.33 -1.67 -20.18
N ALA A 319 15.88 -2.82 -19.66
CA ALA A 319 14.65 -3.46 -20.12
C ALA A 319 13.42 -2.63 -19.74
N ILE A 320 13.38 -2.14 -18.50
CA ILE A 320 12.32 -1.24 -18.02
C ILE A 320 12.28 0.05 -18.87
N ASP A 321 13.42 0.70 -19.10
CA ASP A 321 13.50 1.89 -19.95
C ASP A 321 12.93 1.65 -21.35
N ALA A 322 13.23 0.50 -21.95
CA ALA A 322 12.69 0.14 -23.26
C ALA A 322 11.15 0.00 -23.25
N TYR A 323 10.58 -0.65 -22.22
CA TYR A 323 9.12 -0.76 -22.08
C TYR A 323 8.46 0.58 -21.84
N LEU A 324 9.06 1.46 -21.03
CA LEU A 324 8.51 2.79 -20.79
C LEU A 324 8.57 3.66 -22.05
N ALA A 325 9.67 3.58 -22.81
CA ALA A 325 9.81 4.29 -24.07
C ALA A 325 8.72 3.88 -25.08
N ASP A 326 8.50 2.57 -25.25
CA ASP A 326 7.42 2.03 -26.09
C ASP A 326 6.03 2.50 -25.63
N ALA A 327 5.76 2.43 -24.32
CA ALA A 327 4.47 2.86 -23.76
C ALA A 327 4.22 4.36 -23.93
N ASN A 328 5.24 5.19 -23.76
CA ASN A 328 5.14 6.64 -23.90
C ASN A 328 4.86 7.07 -25.35
N GLY A 329 5.39 6.34 -26.34
CA GLY A 329 5.27 6.65 -27.77
C GLY A 329 6.30 7.68 -28.22
#